data_AF-A0A3N4YJQ4-F1
#
_entry.id   AF-A0A3N4YJQ4-F1
#
_cell.length_a   1.000
_cell.length_b   1.000
_cell.length_c   1.000
_cell.angle_alpha   90.00
_cell.angle_beta   90.00
_cell.angle_gamma   90.00
#
_symmetry.space_group_name_H-M   'P 1'
#
loop_
_entity.id
_entity.type
_entity.pdbx_description
1 polymer ?
#
loop_
_entity_poly.entity_id
_entity_poly.type
_entity_poly.pdbx_seq_one_letter_code
_entity_poly.pdbx_strand_id
1 'polypeptide(L)'
;MSAFFIIVGSWGQSRLEAELARQDVSALLEALEAVPDPRDLRGVVYDLAILLGLGVFAAACQATTFDEIAETVRDADAYVFAGFGLMTRRVPSLATLGRVLCDVDPDALDETLSAWACDMKPAPTAGR
;
A
#
# COMPACT_ATOMS: atom_id res chain seq x y z
N MET A 1 14.86 -19.73 -7.45
CA MET A 1 14.55 -19.92 -6.02
C MET A 1 13.44 -18.94 -5.68
N SER A 2 12.18 -19.34 -5.88
CA SER A 2 11.02 -18.48 -5.59
C SER A 2 10.10 -19.27 -4.69
N ALA A 3 10.32 -19.14 -3.39
CA ALA A 3 9.50 -19.69 -2.34
C ALA A 3 8.84 -18.53 -1.61
N PHE A 4 7.86 -17.86 -2.22
CA PHE A 4 7.03 -16.85 -1.58
C PHE A 4 5.59 -16.94 -2.12
N PHE A 5 5.07 -18.18 -2.04
CA PHE A 5 3.85 -18.67 -2.70
C PHE A 5 2.60 -18.60 -1.79
N ILE A 6 2.67 -17.98 -0.61
CA ILE A 6 1.60 -18.04 0.39
C ILE A 6 1.47 -16.68 1.06
N ILE A 7 0.53 -15.84 0.59
CA ILE A 7 -0.29 -14.90 1.39
C ILE A 7 -1.17 -14.01 0.50
N VAL A 8 -0.79 -13.71 -0.75
CA VAL A 8 -1.69 -13.06 -1.72
C VAL A 8 -2.21 -14.09 -2.73
N GLY A 9 -3.52 -14.30 -2.73
CA GLY A 9 -4.19 -15.33 -3.51
C GLY A 9 -3.90 -15.25 -5.02
N SER A 10 -3.68 -16.43 -5.60
CA SER A 10 -4.11 -16.87 -6.94
C SER A 10 -4.23 -15.78 -8.03
N TRP A 11 -3.14 -15.59 -8.78
CA TRP A 11 -3.18 -14.92 -10.09
C TRP A 11 -3.96 -15.78 -11.10
N GLY A 12 -5.26 -15.49 -11.26
CA GLY A 12 -6.13 -16.17 -12.22
C GLY A 12 -7.64 -15.85 -12.13
N GLN A 13 -8.02 -14.72 -12.72
CA GLN A 13 -9.27 -14.51 -13.48
C GLN A 13 -10.65 -14.43 -12.76
N SER A 14 -10.97 -13.27 -12.18
CA SER A 14 -12.28 -12.65 -12.42
C SER A 14 -12.21 -11.12 -12.29
N ARG A 15 -12.90 -10.39 -13.18
CA ARG A 15 -12.99 -8.91 -13.13
C ARG A 15 -13.49 -8.42 -11.77
N LEU A 16 -14.29 -9.24 -11.07
CA LEU A 16 -14.83 -8.96 -9.76
C LEU A 16 -13.75 -8.93 -8.68
N GLU A 17 -12.81 -9.87 -8.67
CA GLU A 17 -11.67 -9.88 -7.72
C GLU A 17 -10.77 -8.66 -7.91
N ALA A 18 -10.47 -8.28 -9.16
CA ALA A 18 -9.69 -7.08 -9.44
C ALA A 18 -10.43 -5.79 -9.03
N GLU A 19 -11.75 -5.76 -9.19
CA GLU A 19 -12.59 -4.65 -8.75
C GLU A 19 -12.66 -4.56 -7.23
N LEU A 20 -12.79 -5.69 -6.52
CA LEU A 20 -12.77 -5.77 -5.07
C LEU A 20 -11.41 -5.35 -4.50
N ALA A 21 -10.31 -5.87 -5.06
CA ALA A 21 -8.97 -5.43 -4.67
C ALA A 21 -8.75 -3.93 -4.92
N ARG A 22 -9.29 -3.37 -6.02
CA ARG A 22 -9.28 -1.91 -6.26
C ARG A 22 -10.12 -1.15 -5.24
N GLN A 23 -11.27 -1.67 -4.84
CA GLN A 23 -12.12 -1.08 -3.81
C GLN A 23 -11.43 -1.10 -2.44
N ASP A 24 -10.80 -2.23 -2.07
CA ASP A 24 -10.04 -2.36 -0.84
C ASP A 24 -8.85 -1.38 -0.80
N VAL A 25 -8.12 -1.24 -1.92
CA VAL A 25 -7.04 -0.25 -2.04
C VAL A 25 -7.57 1.18 -1.97
N SER A 26 -8.73 1.46 -2.57
CA SER A 26 -9.33 2.81 -2.52
C SER A 26 -9.78 3.15 -1.09
N ALA A 27 -10.45 2.23 -0.40
CA ALA A 27 -10.87 2.40 0.98
C ALA A 27 -9.67 2.53 1.95
N LEU A 28 -8.59 1.78 1.69
CA LEU A 28 -7.34 1.94 2.43
C LEU A 28 -6.76 3.34 2.24
N LEU A 29 -6.70 3.83 1.00
CA LEU A 29 -6.18 5.17 0.71
C LEU A 29 -7.03 6.26 1.37
N GLU A 30 -8.36 6.15 1.31
CA GLU A 30 -9.28 7.05 2.00
C GLU A 30 -9.05 7.04 3.53
N ALA A 31 -8.83 5.87 4.13
CA ALA A 31 -8.49 5.79 5.55
C ALA A 31 -7.15 6.49 5.86
N LEU A 32 -6.13 6.26 5.02
CA LEU A 32 -4.79 6.85 5.19
C LEU A 32 -4.75 8.37 5.06
N GLU A 33 -5.76 9.01 4.46
CA GLU A 33 -5.89 10.48 4.45
C GLU A 33 -6.08 11.07 5.86
N ALA A 34 -6.50 10.25 6.84
CA ALA A 34 -6.62 10.68 8.24
C ALA A 34 -5.26 10.82 8.95
N VAL A 35 -4.18 10.26 8.38
CA VAL A 35 -2.84 10.32 8.98
C VAL A 35 -2.26 11.73 8.79
N PRO A 36 -1.82 12.42 9.86
CA PRO A 36 -1.22 13.74 9.75
C PRO A 36 0.03 13.75 8.87
N ASP A 37 0.09 14.66 7.89
CA ASP A 37 1.26 14.79 7.02
C ASP A 37 2.38 15.59 7.72
N PRO A 38 3.54 14.98 8.05
CA PRO A 38 4.65 15.66 8.67
C PRO A 38 5.43 16.56 7.70
N ARG A 39 5.17 16.45 6.39
CA ARG A 39 5.93 17.14 5.34
C ARG A 39 5.48 18.58 5.20
N ASP A 40 6.44 19.47 4.92
CA ASP A 40 6.10 20.80 4.40
C ASP A 40 5.42 20.64 3.03
N LEU A 41 4.26 21.30 2.86
CA LEU A 41 3.47 21.27 1.62
C LEU A 41 4.26 21.81 0.40
N ARG A 42 5.37 22.51 0.63
CA ARG A 42 6.27 22.98 -0.42
C ARG A 42 6.95 21.82 -1.14
N GLY A 43 6.52 21.58 -2.38
CA GLY A 43 7.16 20.59 -3.26
C GLY A 43 6.63 19.16 -3.10
N VAL A 44 5.44 18.99 -2.52
CA VAL A 44 4.75 17.69 -2.47
C VAL A 44 4.38 17.25 -3.89
N VAL A 45 5.07 16.21 -4.36
CA VAL A 45 4.76 15.54 -5.62
C VAL A 45 3.70 14.47 -5.39
N TYR A 46 3.89 13.59 -4.40
CA TYR A 46 3.00 12.46 -4.13
C TYR A 46 2.17 12.71 -2.87
N ASP A 47 0.89 12.36 -2.94
CA ASP A 47 0.02 12.32 -1.77
C ASP A 47 0.61 11.41 -0.69
N LEU A 48 0.42 11.77 0.58
CA LEU A 48 0.91 10.97 1.71
C LEU A 48 0.24 9.59 1.69
N ALA A 49 -1.07 9.54 1.49
CA ALA A 49 -1.83 8.30 1.50
C ALA A 49 -1.27 7.29 0.47
N ILE A 50 -0.86 7.79 -0.71
CA ILE A 50 -0.23 6.96 -1.75
C ILE A 50 1.11 6.40 -1.28
N LEU A 51 1.97 7.22 -0.65
CA LEU A 51 3.27 6.77 -0.17
C LEU A 51 3.14 5.74 0.96
N LEU A 52 2.20 5.97 1.88
CA LEU A 52 1.89 5.03 2.96
C LEU A 52 1.28 3.73 2.41
N GLY A 53 0.36 3.83 1.45
CA GLY A 53 -0.24 2.68 0.78
C GLY A 53 0.78 1.80 0.05
N LEU A 54 1.79 2.41 -0.59
CA LEU A 54 2.92 1.68 -1.16
C LEU A 54 3.79 0.99 -0.09
N GLY A 55 3.94 1.63 1.08
CA GLY A 55 4.58 1.00 2.24
C GLY A 55 3.82 -0.21 2.76
N VAL A 56 2.49 -0.11 2.88
CA VAL A 56 1.61 -1.23 3.28
C VAL A 56 1.67 -2.35 2.24
N PHE A 57 1.65 -2.03 0.95
CA PHE A 57 1.84 -3.01 -0.12
C PHE A 57 3.18 -3.75 0.01
N ALA A 58 4.27 -3.02 0.24
CA ALA A 58 5.58 -3.64 0.44
C ALA A 58 5.63 -4.51 1.71
N ALA A 59 5.01 -4.07 2.81
CA ALA A 59 4.89 -4.85 4.03
C ALA A 59 4.06 -6.14 3.82
N ALA A 60 3.00 -6.09 3.00
CA ALA A 60 2.23 -7.28 2.61
C ALA A 60 3.05 -8.27 1.78
N CYS A 61 4.03 -7.77 1.02
CA CYS A 61 5.06 -8.57 0.35
C CYS A 61 6.20 -9.01 1.28
N GLN A 62 6.09 -8.74 2.60
CA GLN A 62 7.06 -9.09 3.63
C GLN A 62 8.42 -8.37 3.49
N ALA A 63 8.43 -7.18 2.89
CA ALA A 63 9.61 -6.33 2.92
C ALA A 63 9.88 -5.86 4.35
N THR A 64 11.10 -6.07 4.84
CA THR A 64 11.50 -5.74 6.22
C THR A 64 12.53 -4.61 6.28
N THR A 65 13.11 -4.26 5.14
CA THR A 65 14.11 -3.20 5.01
C THR A 65 13.68 -2.17 3.97
N PHE A 66 14.22 -0.95 4.06
CA PHE A 66 13.89 0.10 3.10
C PHE A 66 14.28 -0.25 1.66
N ASP A 67 15.39 -0.94 1.47
CA ASP A 67 15.81 -1.44 0.14
C ASP A 67 14.81 -2.46 -0.40
N GLU A 68 14.39 -3.44 0.41
CA GLU A 68 13.35 -4.40 0.02
C GLU A 68 12.01 -3.72 -0.28
N ILE A 69 11.64 -2.67 0.46
CA ILE A 69 10.44 -1.88 0.17
C ILE A 69 10.56 -1.22 -1.20
N ALA A 70 11.68 -0.55 -1.49
CA ALA A 70 11.87 0.11 -2.76
C ALA A 70 12.02 -0.85 -3.93
N GLU A 71 12.62 -2.02 -3.72
CA GLU A 71 12.65 -3.12 -4.69
C GLU A 71 11.24 -3.63 -4.97
N THR A 72 10.48 -3.96 -3.94
CA THR A 72 9.10 -4.43 -4.07
C THR A 72 8.23 -3.43 -4.81
N VAL A 73 8.33 -2.14 -4.47
CA VAL A 73 7.58 -1.08 -5.16
C VAL A 73 8.06 -0.91 -6.60
N ARG A 74 9.36 -1.03 -6.88
CA ARG A 74 9.90 -0.91 -8.24
C ARG A 74 9.47 -2.07 -9.15
N ASP A 75 9.42 -3.26 -8.58
CA ASP A 75 9.07 -4.51 -9.28
C ASP A 75 7.55 -4.71 -9.36
N ALA A 76 6.77 -3.82 -8.73
CA ALA A 76 5.32 -3.84 -8.80
C ALA A 76 4.83 -3.63 -10.24
N ASP A 77 3.85 -4.44 -10.64
CA ASP A 77 3.22 -4.34 -11.94
C ASP A 77 2.38 -3.06 -12.09
N ALA A 78 2.13 -2.65 -13.34
CA ALA A 78 1.35 -1.47 -13.67
C ALA A 78 -0.07 -1.44 -13.08
N TYR A 79 -0.70 -2.60 -12.82
CA TYR A 79 -2.03 -2.66 -12.19
C TYR A 79 -2.00 -2.28 -10.69
N VAL A 80 -0.86 -2.46 -10.00
CA VAL A 80 -0.71 -2.02 -8.61
C VAL A 80 -0.78 -0.50 -8.60
N PHE A 81 0.04 0.14 -9.44
CA PHE A 81 0.01 1.59 -9.62
C PHE A 81 -1.34 2.11 -10.09
N ALA A 82 -2.07 1.35 -10.91
CA ALA A 82 -3.45 1.66 -11.29
C ALA A 82 -4.39 1.75 -10.09
N GLY A 83 -4.25 0.83 -9.13
CA GLY A 83 -5.01 0.83 -7.87
C GLY A 83 -4.72 2.08 -7.05
N PHE A 84 -3.45 2.50 -7.00
CA PHE A 84 -3.00 3.71 -6.31
C PHE A 84 -3.21 5.03 -7.08
N GLY A 85 -3.87 5.01 -8.25
CA GLY A 85 -4.08 6.21 -9.08
C GLY A 85 -2.82 6.75 -9.77
N LEU A 86 -1.73 5.98 -9.78
CA LEU A 86 -0.42 6.36 -10.32
C LEU A 86 -0.24 5.96 -11.81
N MET A 87 -1.27 6.10 -12.63
CA MET A 87 -1.29 5.70 -14.05
C MET A 87 -0.17 6.31 -14.91
N THR A 88 0.26 7.54 -14.58
CA THR A 88 1.20 8.34 -15.39
C THR A 88 2.34 8.94 -14.56
N ARG A 89 2.35 8.70 -13.24
CA ARG A 89 3.38 9.22 -12.34
C ARG A 89 4.53 8.24 -12.23
N ARG A 90 5.75 8.78 -12.16
CA ARG A 90 6.97 7.99 -11.95
C ARG A 90 6.89 7.31 -10.56
N VAL A 91 7.48 6.13 -10.41
CA VAL A 91 7.59 5.47 -9.12
C VAL A 91 8.35 6.38 -8.14
N PRO A 92 7.88 6.56 -6.89
CA PRO A 92 8.62 7.31 -5.88
C PRO A 92 10.02 6.75 -5.68
N SER A 93 11.01 7.62 -5.43
CA SER A 93 12.36 7.14 -5.11
C SER A 93 12.42 6.52 -3.72
N LEU A 94 13.38 5.61 -3.51
CA LEU A 94 13.70 5.04 -2.21
C LEU A 94 13.86 6.13 -1.13
N ALA A 95 14.59 7.21 -1.46
CA ALA A 95 14.80 8.33 -0.56
C ALA A 95 13.49 9.05 -0.19
N THR A 96 12.53 9.10 -1.12
CA THR A 96 11.20 9.70 -0.86
C THR A 96 10.41 8.80 0.09
N LEU A 97 10.31 7.50 -0.22
CA LEU A 97 9.58 6.53 0.62
C LEU A 97 10.19 6.43 2.02
N GLY A 98 11.51 6.24 2.12
CA GLY A 98 12.19 6.10 3.40
C GLY A 98 12.03 7.33 4.29
N ARG A 99 12.17 8.54 3.73
CA ARG A 99 11.98 9.77 4.51
C ARG A 99 10.56 9.89 5.05
N VAL A 100 9.55 9.65 4.22
CA VAL A 100 8.15 9.74 4.65
C VAL A 100 7.83 8.70 5.72
N LEU A 101 8.26 7.46 5.54
CA LEU A 101 8.03 6.39 6.51
C LEU A 101 8.76 6.62 7.84
N CYS A 102 9.90 7.34 7.84
CA CYS A 102 10.59 7.73 9.07
C CYS A 102 9.98 8.96 9.76
N ASP A 103 9.40 9.88 8.99
CA ASP A 103 8.90 11.16 9.50
C ASP A 103 7.43 11.07 9.98
N VAL A 104 6.67 10.05 9.55
CA VAL A 104 5.25 9.86 9.92
C VAL A 104 5.10 9.49 11.40
N ASP A 105 4.02 9.98 12.01
CA ASP A 105 3.63 9.56 13.36
C ASP A 105 3.22 8.07 13.35
N PRO A 106 4.00 7.19 14.00
CA PRO A 106 3.73 5.75 13.97
C PRO A 106 2.45 5.38 14.72
N ASP A 107 2.07 6.12 15.76
CA ASP A 107 0.87 5.83 16.56
C ASP A 107 -0.39 6.19 15.76
N ALA A 108 -0.38 7.35 15.09
CA ALA A 108 -1.49 7.77 14.23
C ALA A 108 -1.67 6.84 13.02
N LEU A 109 -0.56 6.36 12.45
CA LEU A 109 -0.60 5.39 11.37
C LEU A 109 -1.16 4.04 11.83
N ASP A 110 -0.69 3.52 12.97
CA ASP A 110 -1.15 2.24 13.53
C ASP A 110 -2.63 2.29 13.92
N GLU A 111 -3.10 3.38 14.54
CA GLU A 111 -4.51 3.56 14.88
C GLU A 111 -5.39 3.58 13.62
N THR A 112 -4.96 4.30 12.59
CA THR A 112 -5.69 4.40 11.31
C THR A 112 -5.78 3.04 10.62
N LEU A 113 -4.66 2.32 10.52
CA LEU A 113 -4.62 0.99 9.91
C LEU A 113 -5.42 -0.03 10.71
N SER A 114 -5.35 0.03 12.03
CA SER A 114 -6.12 -0.83 12.93
C SER A 114 -7.62 -0.59 12.78
N ALA A 115 -8.07 0.66 12.74
CA ALA A 115 -9.46 1.01 12.52
C ALA A 115 -9.96 0.52 11.15
N TRP A 116 -9.19 0.78 10.08
CA TRP A 116 -9.51 0.31 8.74
C TRP A 116 -9.61 -1.23 8.68
N ALA A 117 -8.67 -1.95 9.30
CA ALA A 117 -8.67 -3.41 9.32
C ALA A 117 -9.86 -3.99 10.11
N CYS A 118 -10.33 -3.32 11.16
CA CYS A 118 -11.54 -3.72 11.89
C CYS A 118 -12.82 -3.52 11.08
N ASP A 119 -12.88 -2.45 10.27
CA ASP A 119 -14.03 -2.17 9.40
C ASP A 119 -14.00 -2.99 8.10
N MET A 120 -12.81 -3.45 7.70
CA MET A 120 -12.65 -4.39 6.60
C MET A 120 -13.34 -5.71 6.96
N LYS A 121 -14.46 -6.01 6.29
CA LYS A 121 -15.03 -7.36 6.37
C LYS A 121 -14.01 -8.32 5.76
N PRO A 122 -13.47 -9.29 6.51
CA PRO A 122 -12.62 -10.29 5.89
C PRO A 122 -13.42 -10.97 4.79
N ALA A 123 -12.80 -11.18 3.62
CA ALA A 123 -13.36 -12.03 2.58
C ALA A 123 -13.85 -13.32 3.25
N PRO A 124 -15.06 -13.83 2.91
CA PRO A 124 -15.63 -14.99 3.57
C PRO A 124 -14.59 -16.09 3.53
N THR A 125 -14.03 -16.40 4.71
CA THR A 125 -13.01 -17.43 4.83
C THR A 125 -13.70 -18.70 4.37
N ALA A 126 -13.33 -19.20 3.19
CA ALA A 126 -13.85 -20.45 2.69
C ALA A 126 -13.50 -21.50 3.74
N GLY A 127 -14.52 -21.90 4.50
CA GLY A 127 -14.38 -22.74 5.68
C GLY A 127 -13.60 -24.00 5.33
N ARG A 128 -12.63 -24.30 6.18
CA ARG A 128 -12.05 -25.64 6.26
C ARG A 128 -12.73 -26.38 7.41
#